data_AF-A0A7D7Z6B3-F1
#
_entry.id   AF-A0A7D7Z6B3-F1
#
_cell.length_a   1.000
_cell.length_b   1.000
_cell.length_c   1.000
_cell.angle_alpha   90.00
_cell.angle_beta   90.00
_cell.angle_gamma   90.00
#
_symmetry.space_group_name_H-M   'P 1'
#
loop_
_entity.id
_entity.type
_entity.pdbx_description
1 polymer ?
#
loop_
_entity_poly.entity_id
_entity_poly.type
_entity_poly.pdbx_seq_one_letter_code
_entity_poly.pdbx_strand_id
1 'polypeptide(L)'
;MGEFQEFADALFGQLSVEIDEEREIIELAVKAKDDIANKVKFKELEEITEQIVPEFKNKIEEFLGIKVSDNIQIEFPELEELKRIKGNKVFADKESKEFVTELFNAVAKENLKKIAELMQQDTAKYFVYSTYAIQYISKITTTYGDYLDSVIYLNKFILSRYPQIVLHKQGEPYESTFEKVNSGYEGAVKMTVLEELIHSTQENLQQINKNAAMEVNRINEELAKIILSLDTETVNKLAEYCQLQAVPDDFPFAKKANLFFFLNPDHFLIEQIGPDIMTFTHVEIDPKIGESIPELVHIYKKWLVPIQQHHAAFTAMEGMADFAVENILKDDQDFQNYLATFMGTDISSYQVRKSLGKDFTKAVYQKLGKNTFKKMIEVPPNTRELKDPQLYLNKMSL
;
A
#
# COMPACT_ATOMS: atom_id res chain seq x y z
N MET A 1 -17.96 24.19 -14.14
CA MET A 1 -16.99 23.94 -15.24
C MET A 1 -17.51 22.75 -16.03
N GLY A 2 -16.75 22.09 -16.90
CA GLY A 2 -17.22 20.80 -17.46
C GLY A 2 -17.15 19.71 -16.39
N GLU A 3 -18.06 18.73 -16.39
CA GLU A 3 -18.11 17.67 -15.36
C GLU A 3 -16.76 16.95 -15.16
N PHE A 4 -16.03 16.64 -16.23
CA PHE A 4 -14.71 16.01 -16.13
C PHE A 4 -13.66 16.87 -15.42
N GLN A 5 -13.77 18.20 -15.51
CA GLN A 5 -12.88 19.12 -14.79
C GLN A 5 -13.18 19.10 -13.29
N GLU A 6 -14.46 19.04 -12.91
CA GLU A 6 -14.87 18.97 -11.50
C GLU A 6 -14.36 17.68 -10.83
N PHE A 7 -14.29 16.56 -11.56
CA PHE A 7 -13.67 15.33 -11.05
C PHE A 7 -12.16 15.45 -10.86
N ALA A 8 -11.46 16.11 -11.79
CA ALA A 8 -10.03 16.38 -11.64
C ALA A 8 -9.77 17.27 -10.41
N ASP A 9 -10.59 18.31 -10.23
CA ASP A 9 -10.52 19.21 -9.07
C ASP A 9 -10.86 18.45 -7.77
N ALA A 10 -11.89 17.60 -7.79
CA ALA A 10 -12.28 16.79 -6.64
C ALA A 10 -11.19 15.79 -6.21
N LEU A 11 -10.49 15.16 -7.17
CA LEU A 11 -9.38 14.26 -6.88
C LEU A 11 -8.26 14.97 -6.12
N PHE A 12 -7.87 16.18 -6.53
CA PHE A 12 -6.87 16.95 -5.77
C PHE A 12 -7.44 17.53 -4.47
N GLY A 13 -8.73 17.84 -4.42
CA GLY A 13 -9.39 18.18 -3.17
C GLY A 13 -9.24 17.07 -2.12
N GLN A 14 -9.37 15.81 -2.54
CA GLN A 14 -9.18 14.64 -1.66
C GLN A 14 -7.71 14.38 -1.30
N LEU A 15 -6.76 14.85 -2.11
CA LEU A 15 -5.32 14.74 -1.88
C LEU A 15 -4.70 15.99 -1.25
N SER A 16 -5.52 16.99 -0.90
CA SER A 16 -5.05 18.33 -0.52
C SER A 16 -4.17 18.29 0.73
N VAL A 17 -4.57 17.49 1.73
CA VAL A 17 -3.83 17.33 2.98
C VAL A 17 -2.44 16.76 2.71
N GLU A 18 -2.33 15.73 1.87
CA GLU A 18 -1.05 15.06 1.64
C GLU A 18 -0.14 15.84 0.71
N ILE A 19 -0.69 16.57 -0.25
CA ILE A 19 0.07 17.52 -1.08
C ILE A 19 0.60 18.68 -0.22
N ASP A 20 -0.20 19.17 0.73
CA ASP A 20 0.26 20.21 1.65
C ASP A 20 1.33 19.68 2.63
N GLU A 21 1.22 18.44 3.11
CA GLU A 21 2.26 17.76 3.89
C GLU A 21 3.57 17.64 3.10
N GLU A 22 3.51 17.21 1.84
CA GLU A 22 4.67 17.12 0.95
C GLU A 22 5.36 18.48 0.78
N ARG A 23 4.60 19.56 0.62
CA ARG A 23 5.13 20.94 0.53
C ARG A 23 5.78 21.38 1.84
N GLU A 24 5.14 21.11 2.98
CA GLU A 24 5.70 21.44 4.29
C GLU A 24 7.03 20.72 4.53
N ILE A 25 7.11 19.43 4.17
CA ILE A 25 8.36 18.66 4.26
C ILE A 25 9.46 19.30 3.42
N ILE A 26 9.16 19.72 2.18
CA ILE A 26 10.13 20.39 1.30
C ILE A 26 10.63 21.69 1.94
N GLU A 27 9.72 22.55 2.42
CA GLU A 27 10.08 23.83 3.01
C GLU A 27 10.87 23.68 4.32
N LEU A 28 10.44 22.77 5.19
CA LEU A 28 11.13 22.48 6.46
C LEU A 28 12.51 21.86 6.21
N ALA A 29 12.65 20.99 5.21
CA ALA A 29 13.94 20.40 4.87
C ALA A 29 14.96 21.46 4.44
N VAL A 30 14.53 22.48 3.68
CA VAL A 30 15.41 23.60 3.29
C VAL A 30 15.89 24.37 4.52
N LYS A 31 14.96 24.75 5.42
CA LYS A 31 15.30 25.47 6.67
C LYS A 31 16.22 24.65 7.57
N ALA A 32 15.89 23.38 7.77
CA ALA A 32 16.68 22.45 8.57
C ALA A 32 18.10 22.32 8.03
N LYS A 33 18.24 22.15 6.71
CA LYS A 33 19.55 22.04 6.05
C LYS A 33 20.39 23.29 6.29
N ASP A 34 19.82 24.48 6.16
CA ASP A 34 20.55 25.74 6.36
C ASP A 34 20.98 25.93 7.82
N ASP A 35 20.12 25.61 8.78
CA ASP A 35 20.41 25.78 10.21
C ASP A 35 21.44 24.77 10.73
N ILE A 36 21.40 23.54 10.22
CA ILE A 36 22.27 22.42 10.60
C ILE A 36 23.61 22.49 9.85
N ALA A 37 23.67 23.22 8.74
CA ALA A 37 24.85 23.32 7.89
C ALA A 37 26.11 23.66 8.70
N ASN A 38 27.19 22.91 8.43
CA ASN A 38 28.52 23.06 9.06
C ASN A 38 28.58 22.72 10.57
N LYS A 39 27.49 22.27 11.19
CA LYS A 39 27.48 21.84 12.61
C LYS A 39 27.57 20.32 12.72
N VAL A 40 26.73 19.60 11.98
CA VAL A 40 26.73 18.13 11.90
C VAL A 40 26.46 17.66 10.48
N LYS A 41 26.72 16.38 10.20
CA LYS A 41 26.56 15.78 8.87
C LYS A 41 26.00 14.37 8.97
N PHE A 42 24.80 14.16 8.41
CA PHE A 42 24.24 12.83 8.19
C PHE A 42 24.97 12.14 7.03
N LYS A 43 25.06 10.81 7.07
CA LYS A 43 25.50 10.02 5.91
C LYS A 43 24.41 10.01 4.84
N GLU A 44 24.82 9.98 3.59
CA GLU A 44 23.89 9.83 2.47
C GLU A 44 23.23 8.44 2.52
N LEU A 45 21.99 8.36 2.07
CA LEU A 45 21.18 7.13 2.09
C LEU A 45 21.85 6.01 1.29
N GLU A 46 22.44 6.37 0.15
CA GLU A 46 23.20 5.50 -0.74
C GLU A 46 24.41 4.88 -0.02
N GLU A 47 25.17 5.70 0.72
CA GLU A 47 26.37 5.26 1.44
C GLU A 47 26.03 4.26 2.54
N ILE A 48 24.96 4.52 3.32
CA ILE A 48 24.50 3.59 4.36
C ILE A 48 24.07 2.27 3.71
N THR A 49 23.31 2.35 2.61
CA THR A 49 22.76 1.18 1.92
C THR A 49 23.88 0.28 1.37
N GLU A 50 24.89 0.85 0.72
CA GLU A 50 26.05 0.11 0.20
C GLU A 50 26.79 -0.66 1.31
N GLN A 51 26.85 -0.10 2.52
CA GLN A 51 27.50 -0.73 3.67
C GLN A 51 26.69 -1.90 4.24
N ILE A 52 25.38 -1.76 4.38
CA ILE A 52 24.55 -2.73 5.11
C ILE A 52 24.03 -3.89 4.26
N VAL A 53 23.84 -3.69 2.94
CA VAL A 53 23.22 -4.70 2.07
C VAL A 53 23.97 -6.04 2.06
N PRO A 54 25.31 -6.08 1.91
CA PRO A 54 26.04 -7.35 1.93
C PRO A 54 25.87 -8.11 3.25
N GLU A 55 25.89 -7.40 4.37
CA GLU A 55 25.68 -7.98 5.70
C GLU A 55 24.26 -8.55 5.84
N PHE A 56 23.26 -7.82 5.37
CA PHE A 56 21.87 -8.24 5.49
C PHE A 56 21.51 -9.42 4.60
N LYS A 57 22.08 -9.54 3.40
CA LYS A 57 21.93 -10.76 2.59
C LYS A 57 22.39 -12.00 3.37
N ASN A 58 23.52 -11.90 4.07
CA ASN A 58 24.02 -13.00 4.90
C ASN A 58 23.11 -13.29 6.10
N LYS A 59 22.65 -12.25 6.82
CA LYS A 59 21.73 -12.41 7.97
C LYS A 59 20.39 -13.01 7.56
N ILE A 60 19.86 -12.62 6.40
CA ILE A 60 18.63 -13.19 5.83
C ILE A 60 18.83 -14.66 5.51
N GLU A 61 19.91 -15.02 4.82
CA GLU A 61 20.20 -16.42 4.49
C GLU A 61 20.36 -17.27 5.76
N GLU A 62 21.04 -16.73 6.79
CA GLU A 62 21.17 -17.39 8.08
C GLU A 62 19.83 -17.60 8.79
N PHE A 63 18.98 -16.57 8.83
CA PHE A 63 17.71 -16.61 9.57
C PHE A 63 16.61 -17.37 8.82
N LEU A 64 16.40 -17.07 7.54
CA LEU A 64 15.32 -17.62 6.72
C LEU A 64 15.71 -18.96 6.10
N GLY A 65 17.00 -19.25 5.91
CA GLY A 65 17.46 -20.37 5.11
C GLY A 65 17.19 -20.21 3.61
N ILE A 66 17.04 -18.95 3.14
CA ILE A 66 16.73 -18.60 1.75
C ILE A 66 17.75 -17.58 1.28
N LYS A 67 18.41 -17.86 0.16
CA LYS A 67 19.38 -16.94 -0.44
C LYS A 67 18.66 -15.78 -1.10
N VAL A 68 19.09 -14.55 -0.80
CA VAL A 68 18.66 -13.34 -1.51
C VAL A 68 19.31 -13.29 -2.90
N SER A 69 18.56 -12.91 -3.91
CA SER A 69 19.07 -12.80 -5.29
C SER A 69 20.24 -11.79 -5.37
N ASP A 70 21.24 -12.13 -6.18
CA ASP A 70 22.36 -11.23 -6.48
C ASP A 70 21.98 -10.13 -7.46
N ASN A 71 20.86 -10.27 -8.17
CA ASN A 71 20.36 -9.33 -9.19
C ASN A 71 19.49 -8.20 -8.62
N ILE A 72 19.32 -8.13 -7.29
CA ILE A 72 18.52 -7.07 -6.66
C ILE A 72 19.18 -5.72 -6.88
N GLN A 73 18.43 -4.79 -7.47
CA GLN A 73 18.82 -3.40 -7.62
C GLN A 73 18.21 -2.56 -6.50
N ILE A 74 18.90 -1.49 -6.12
CA ILE A 74 18.37 -0.52 -5.15
C ILE A 74 18.37 0.85 -5.81
N GLU A 75 17.21 1.48 -5.80
CA GLU A 75 16.97 2.81 -6.34
C GLU A 75 16.46 3.75 -5.25
N PHE A 76 16.70 5.04 -5.43
CA PHE A 76 16.43 6.07 -4.42
C PHE A 76 15.53 7.17 -5.00
N PRO A 77 14.28 6.83 -5.38
CA PRO A 77 13.38 7.76 -6.06
C PRO A 77 13.00 8.94 -5.17
N GLU A 78 12.87 10.11 -5.82
CA GLU A 78 12.24 11.29 -5.24
C GLU A 78 10.71 11.22 -5.40
N LEU A 79 10.01 12.21 -4.85
CA LEU A 79 8.54 12.22 -4.70
C LEU A 79 7.76 11.91 -5.99
N GLU A 80 8.09 12.55 -7.12
CA GLU A 80 7.37 12.33 -8.39
C GLU A 80 7.48 10.87 -8.85
N GLU A 81 8.67 10.28 -8.72
CA GLU A 81 8.94 8.92 -9.16
C GLU A 81 8.28 7.90 -8.24
N LEU A 82 8.28 8.13 -6.92
CA LEU A 82 7.55 7.31 -5.94
C LEU A 82 6.06 7.23 -6.28
N LYS A 83 5.43 8.36 -6.61
CA LYS A 83 4.02 8.39 -7.07
C LYS A 83 3.84 7.48 -8.28
N ARG A 84 4.70 7.57 -9.29
CA ARG A 84 4.61 6.72 -10.50
C ARG A 84 4.77 5.24 -10.20
N ILE A 85 5.73 4.86 -9.34
CA ILE A 85 6.01 3.46 -9.01
C ILE A 85 4.80 2.79 -8.36
N LYS A 86 4.03 3.50 -7.53
CA LYS A 86 2.80 2.94 -6.93
C LYS A 86 1.76 2.54 -7.98
N GLY A 87 1.65 3.29 -9.08
CA GLY A 87 0.81 2.92 -10.22
C GLY A 87 1.19 1.59 -10.89
N ASN A 88 2.46 1.17 -10.81
CA ASN A 88 2.93 -0.10 -11.38
C ASN A 88 2.45 -1.34 -10.60
N LYS A 89 1.63 -1.18 -9.55
CA LYS A 89 1.09 -2.27 -8.75
C LYS A 89 -0.42 -2.46 -8.90
N VAL A 90 -1.12 -1.51 -9.53
CA VAL A 90 -2.59 -1.43 -9.50
C VAL A 90 -3.19 -1.27 -10.87
N PHE A 91 -3.20 -2.36 -11.62
CA PHE A 91 -3.84 -2.47 -12.93
C PHE A 91 -4.47 -3.85 -13.09
N ALA A 92 -5.45 -3.98 -14.00
CA ALA A 92 -6.07 -5.25 -14.35
C ALA A 92 -5.32 -6.01 -15.44
N ASP A 93 -4.81 -5.29 -16.44
CA ASP A 93 -4.13 -5.82 -17.63
C ASP A 93 -3.20 -4.78 -18.26
N LYS A 94 -2.65 -5.07 -19.44
CA LYS A 94 -1.70 -4.20 -20.13
C LYS A 94 -2.31 -2.84 -20.51
N GLU A 95 -3.54 -2.82 -21.03
CA GLU A 95 -4.22 -1.57 -21.42
C GLU A 95 -4.55 -0.72 -20.19
N SER A 96 -4.90 -1.38 -19.09
CA SER A 96 -5.15 -0.72 -17.81
C SER A 96 -3.85 -0.18 -17.22
N LYS A 97 -2.73 -0.90 -17.36
CA LYS A 97 -1.41 -0.44 -16.93
C LYS A 97 -0.99 0.86 -17.64
N GLU A 98 -1.25 0.97 -18.93
CA GLU A 98 -0.98 2.19 -19.71
C GLU A 98 -1.81 3.37 -19.16
N PHE A 99 -3.11 3.17 -18.96
CA PHE A 99 -3.99 4.18 -18.36
C PHE A 99 -3.53 4.61 -16.96
N VAL A 100 -3.23 3.66 -16.08
CA VAL A 100 -2.78 3.90 -14.71
C VAL A 100 -1.47 4.67 -14.69
N THR A 101 -0.54 4.32 -15.57
CA THR A 101 0.74 5.03 -15.69
C THR A 101 0.52 6.49 -16.07
N GLU A 102 -0.39 6.77 -17.01
CA GLU A 102 -0.75 8.14 -17.39
C GLU A 102 -1.46 8.89 -16.25
N LEU A 103 -2.38 8.24 -15.54
CA LEU A 103 -3.09 8.83 -14.41
C LEU A 103 -2.13 9.20 -13.27
N PHE A 104 -1.32 8.26 -12.80
CA PHE A 104 -0.38 8.51 -11.71
C PHE A 104 0.69 9.54 -12.09
N ASN A 105 1.13 9.57 -13.35
CA ASN A 105 1.96 10.65 -13.88
C ASN A 105 1.26 12.02 -13.83
N ALA A 106 -0.01 12.08 -14.23
CA ALA A 106 -0.77 13.32 -14.20
C ALA A 106 -0.98 13.82 -12.77
N VAL A 107 -1.28 12.92 -11.82
CA VAL A 107 -1.40 13.26 -10.40
C VAL A 107 -0.05 13.71 -9.82
N ALA A 108 1.04 13.02 -10.14
CA ALA A 108 2.38 13.38 -9.68
C ALA A 108 2.83 14.78 -10.15
N LYS A 109 2.30 15.25 -11.29
CA LYS A 109 2.57 16.57 -11.88
C LYS A 109 1.47 17.60 -11.61
N GLU A 110 0.50 17.28 -10.75
CA GLU A 110 -0.66 18.14 -10.48
C GLU A 110 -1.41 18.59 -11.76
N ASN A 111 -1.44 17.73 -12.80
CA ASN A 111 -1.95 18.08 -14.13
C ASN A 111 -3.46 17.80 -14.26
N LEU A 112 -4.25 18.75 -13.75
CA LEU A 112 -5.72 18.76 -13.83
C LEU A 112 -6.27 18.46 -15.23
N LYS A 113 -5.71 19.11 -16.26
CA LYS A 113 -6.18 18.96 -17.64
C LYS A 113 -6.04 17.52 -18.11
N LYS A 114 -4.88 16.90 -17.87
CA LYS A 114 -4.64 15.51 -18.28
C LYS A 114 -5.53 14.52 -17.52
N ILE A 115 -5.83 14.79 -16.25
CA ILE A 115 -6.76 13.96 -15.46
C ILE A 115 -8.17 14.03 -16.05
N ALA A 116 -8.65 15.23 -16.40
CA ALA A 116 -9.95 15.40 -17.07
C ALA A 116 -9.99 14.67 -18.43
N GLU A 117 -8.91 14.76 -19.22
CA GLU A 117 -8.78 14.04 -20.50
C GLU A 117 -8.82 12.51 -20.29
N LEU A 118 -8.14 11.99 -19.27
CA LEU A 118 -8.14 10.56 -18.94
C LEU A 118 -9.52 10.08 -18.49
N MET A 119 -10.22 10.84 -17.67
CA MET A 119 -11.59 10.53 -17.29
C MET A 119 -12.54 10.49 -18.50
N GLN A 120 -12.37 11.42 -19.44
CA GLN A 120 -13.13 11.45 -20.68
C GLN A 120 -12.79 10.25 -21.58
N GLN A 121 -11.52 9.84 -21.62
CA GLN A 121 -11.04 8.72 -22.41
C GLN A 121 -11.60 7.38 -21.92
N ASP A 122 -11.56 7.12 -20.61
CA ASP A 122 -12.09 5.90 -20.01
C ASP A 122 -12.59 6.17 -18.59
N THR A 123 -13.88 6.50 -18.49
CA THR A 123 -14.52 6.83 -17.21
C THR A 123 -14.56 5.64 -16.25
N ALA A 124 -14.67 4.41 -16.77
CA ALA A 124 -14.70 3.20 -15.94
C ALA A 124 -13.34 2.99 -15.25
N LYS A 125 -12.25 3.07 -16.02
CA LYS A 125 -10.89 2.99 -15.46
C LYS A 125 -10.62 4.15 -14.51
N TYR A 126 -11.07 5.37 -14.83
CA TYR A 126 -10.93 6.51 -13.93
C TYR A 126 -11.62 6.26 -12.57
N PHE A 127 -12.85 5.75 -12.55
CA PHE A 127 -13.56 5.42 -11.31
C PHE A 127 -12.79 4.44 -10.43
N VAL A 128 -12.20 3.40 -11.03
CA VAL A 128 -11.39 2.42 -10.30
C VAL A 128 -10.07 3.02 -9.82
N TYR A 129 -9.26 3.56 -10.73
CA TYR A 129 -7.86 3.89 -10.43
C TYR A 129 -7.64 5.23 -9.73
N SER A 130 -8.62 6.15 -9.76
CA SER A 130 -8.58 7.36 -8.93
C SER A 130 -8.56 7.02 -7.44
N THR A 131 -9.31 6.00 -7.01
CA THR A 131 -9.30 5.54 -5.61
C THR A 131 -7.93 5.04 -5.17
N TYR A 132 -7.23 4.30 -6.03
CA TYR A 132 -5.87 3.87 -5.76
C TYR A 132 -4.89 5.05 -5.72
N ALA A 133 -5.05 6.04 -6.61
CA ALA A 133 -4.24 7.25 -6.54
C ALA A 133 -4.40 7.94 -5.18
N ILE A 134 -5.63 8.07 -4.67
CA ILE A 134 -5.90 8.61 -3.33
C ILE A 134 -5.24 7.76 -2.24
N GLN A 135 -5.49 6.45 -2.24
CA GLN A 135 -5.04 5.54 -1.19
C GLN A 135 -3.53 5.35 -1.11
N TYR A 136 -2.81 5.41 -2.24
CA TYR A 136 -1.36 5.26 -2.24
C TYR A 136 -0.64 6.57 -2.01
N ILE A 137 -1.11 7.66 -2.63
CA ILE A 137 -0.46 8.96 -2.45
C ILE A 137 -0.59 9.42 -1.00
N SER A 138 -1.73 9.14 -0.36
CA SER A 138 -1.93 9.44 1.06
C SER A 138 -0.96 8.75 2.02
N LYS A 139 -0.16 7.79 1.54
CA LYS A 139 0.80 7.03 2.35
C LYS A 139 2.25 7.27 1.94
N ILE A 140 2.52 8.12 0.96
CA ILE A 140 3.89 8.32 0.46
C ILE A 140 4.80 8.90 1.55
N THR A 141 4.30 9.81 2.36
CA THR A 141 5.07 10.46 3.44
C THR A 141 5.40 9.51 4.59
N THR A 142 4.72 8.37 4.69
CA THR A 142 4.88 7.36 5.75
C THR A 142 5.47 6.04 5.25
N THR A 143 5.69 5.89 3.93
CA THR A 143 6.28 4.68 3.34
C THR A 143 7.79 4.87 3.16
N TYR A 144 8.63 4.03 3.78
CA TYR A 144 10.09 4.15 3.66
C TYR A 144 10.69 3.35 2.50
N GLY A 145 10.09 2.21 2.14
CA GLY A 145 10.60 1.29 1.14
C GLY A 145 9.48 0.68 0.31
N ASP A 146 9.85 0.10 -0.82
CA ASP A 146 8.98 -0.80 -1.56
C ASP A 146 9.79 -1.75 -2.45
N TYR A 147 9.34 -2.99 -2.61
CA TYR A 147 9.92 -3.95 -3.54
C TYR A 147 9.00 -4.18 -4.76
N LEU A 148 9.57 -4.15 -5.96
CA LEU A 148 8.88 -4.49 -7.21
C LEU A 148 9.85 -5.00 -8.27
N ASP A 149 9.54 -6.15 -8.87
CA ASP A 149 10.22 -6.67 -10.06
C ASP A 149 11.78 -6.65 -9.96
N SER A 150 12.33 -7.17 -8.84
CA SER A 150 13.78 -7.19 -8.52
C SER A 150 14.44 -5.84 -8.19
N VAL A 151 13.65 -4.78 -8.00
CA VAL A 151 14.13 -3.47 -7.56
C VAL A 151 13.56 -3.15 -6.18
N ILE A 152 14.43 -2.74 -5.27
CA ILE A 152 14.07 -2.12 -3.99
C ILE A 152 14.11 -0.61 -4.18
N TYR A 153 13.01 0.06 -3.91
CA TYR A 153 12.88 1.51 -3.97
C TYR A 153 12.90 2.05 -2.55
N LEU A 154 13.97 2.76 -2.18
CA LEU A 154 14.04 3.46 -0.90
C LEU A 154 13.53 4.88 -1.08
N ASN A 155 12.57 5.30 -0.27
CA ASN A 155 11.96 6.61 -0.34
C ASN A 155 12.97 7.69 0.06
N LYS A 156 13.75 8.16 -0.92
CA LYS A 156 14.73 9.22 -0.73
C LYS A 156 14.07 10.51 -0.30
N PHE A 157 12.85 10.77 -0.77
CA PHE A 157 12.09 11.95 -0.39
C PHE A 157 12.01 12.10 1.14
N ILE A 158 11.62 11.03 1.83
CA ILE A 158 11.49 11.01 3.30
C ILE A 158 12.82 10.72 3.99
N LEU A 159 13.50 9.63 3.64
CA LEU A 159 14.66 9.13 4.38
C LEU A 159 15.83 10.13 4.38
N SER A 160 15.98 10.97 3.35
CA SER A 160 17.03 12.00 3.32
C SER A 160 16.68 13.31 4.06
N ARG A 161 15.38 13.58 4.30
CA ARG A 161 14.89 14.87 4.84
C ARG A 161 14.46 14.78 6.29
N TYR A 162 13.70 13.74 6.66
CA TYR A 162 13.11 13.60 7.98
C TYR A 162 14.12 13.66 9.13
N PRO A 163 15.30 13.00 9.07
CA PRO A 163 16.30 13.09 10.13
C PRO A 163 16.77 14.52 10.39
N GLN A 164 16.96 15.32 9.33
CA GLN A 164 17.35 16.73 9.44
C GLN A 164 16.22 17.56 10.04
N ILE A 165 14.98 17.35 9.60
CA ILE A 165 13.79 18.04 10.13
C ILE A 165 13.62 17.73 11.63
N VAL A 166 13.76 16.46 12.03
CA VAL A 166 13.64 16.04 13.44
C VAL A 166 14.72 16.70 14.28
N LEU A 167 15.97 16.73 13.81
CA LEU A 167 17.06 17.40 14.53
C LEU A 167 16.81 18.91 14.66
N HIS A 168 16.41 19.56 13.57
CA HIS A 168 16.08 20.99 13.55
C HIS A 168 14.97 21.32 14.54
N LYS A 169 13.90 20.53 14.59
CA LYS A 169 12.78 20.71 15.55
C LYS A 169 13.20 20.55 17.02
N GLN A 170 14.30 19.87 17.32
CA GLN A 170 14.83 19.76 18.69
C GLN A 170 15.61 21.01 19.14
N GLY A 171 15.99 21.89 18.21
CA GLY A 171 16.67 23.15 18.50
C GLY A 171 18.15 23.00 18.87
N GLU A 172 18.82 24.15 19.05
CA GLU A 172 20.23 24.20 19.40
C GLU A 172 20.50 23.85 20.87
N PRO A 173 21.69 23.28 21.20
CA PRO A 173 22.77 22.92 20.28
C PRO A 173 22.56 21.54 19.61
N TYR A 174 22.60 21.50 18.27
CA TYR A 174 22.29 20.29 17.49
C TYR A 174 23.25 19.13 17.76
N GLU A 175 24.51 19.42 18.07
CA GLU A 175 25.54 18.44 18.36
C GLU A 175 25.17 17.55 19.55
N SER A 176 24.40 18.10 20.51
CA SER A 176 24.02 17.38 21.73
C SER A 176 22.99 16.28 21.52
N THR A 177 22.18 16.38 20.47
CA THR A 177 21.11 15.43 20.13
C THR A 177 21.38 14.67 18.83
N PHE A 178 22.35 15.12 18.04
CA PHE A 178 22.69 14.56 16.73
C PHE A 178 22.98 13.06 16.79
N GLU A 179 23.78 12.58 17.75
CA GLU A 179 24.14 11.16 17.83
C GLU A 179 22.90 10.26 17.93
N LYS A 180 21.92 10.66 18.76
CA LYS A 180 20.66 9.92 18.92
C LYS A 180 19.82 9.96 17.64
N VAL A 181 19.68 11.13 17.02
CA VAL A 181 18.88 11.29 15.79
C VAL A 181 19.52 10.54 14.62
N ASN A 182 20.86 10.62 14.48
CA ASN A 182 21.61 9.90 13.46
C ASN A 182 21.52 8.39 13.65
N SER A 183 21.63 7.90 14.88
CA SER A 183 21.46 6.48 15.17
C SER A 183 20.04 5.99 14.83
N GLY A 184 19.00 6.75 15.18
CA GLY A 184 17.63 6.38 14.77
C GLY A 184 17.39 6.48 13.25
N TYR A 185 18.10 7.36 12.54
CA TYR A 185 18.08 7.40 11.08
C TYR A 185 18.74 6.15 10.46
N GLU A 186 19.95 5.79 10.91
CA GLU A 186 20.61 4.56 10.46
C GLU A 186 19.72 3.34 10.76
N GLY A 187 19.03 3.32 11.90
CA GLY A 187 18.06 2.29 12.27
C GLY A 187 16.86 2.21 11.32
N ALA A 188 16.30 3.35 10.90
CA ALA A 188 15.20 3.39 9.93
C ALA A 188 15.63 2.82 8.57
N VAL A 189 16.83 3.18 8.09
CA VAL A 189 17.39 2.66 6.83
C VAL A 189 17.65 1.16 6.94
N LYS A 190 18.24 0.71 8.05
CA LYS A 190 18.48 -0.72 8.32
C LYS A 190 17.18 -1.53 8.31
N MET A 191 16.16 -1.07 9.03
CA MET A 191 14.86 -1.71 9.07
C MET A 191 14.26 -1.83 7.67
N THR A 192 14.23 -0.73 6.93
CA THR A 192 13.62 -0.66 5.59
C THR A 192 14.35 -1.57 4.60
N VAL A 193 15.68 -1.50 4.53
CA VAL A 193 16.47 -2.34 3.61
C VAL A 193 16.29 -3.81 3.94
N LEU A 194 16.28 -4.18 5.22
CA LEU A 194 16.07 -5.56 5.64
C LEU A 194 14.68 -6.07 5.26
N GLU A 195 13.63 -5.29 5.54
CA GLU A 195 12.25 -5.61 5.19
C GLU A 195 12.10 -5.88 3.68
N GLU A 196 12.58 -4.97 2.83
CA GLU A 196 12.46 -5.11 1.38
C GLU A 196 13.32 -6.24 0.79
N LEU A 197 14.49 -6.50 1.37
CA LEU A 197 15.28 -7.68 1.02
C LEU A 197 14.55 -8.98 1.40
N ILE A 198 13.86 -9.03 2.54
CA ILE A 198 13.04 -10.18 2.92
C ILE A 198 11.88 -10.33 1.93
N HIS A 199 11.18 -9.25 1.57
CA HIS A 199 10.14 -9.30 0.55
C HIS A 199 10.67 -9.88 -0.77
N SER A 200 11.89 -9.52 -1.19
CA SER A 200 12.51 -10.05 -2.40
C SER A 200 12.70 -11.58 -2.41
N THR A 201 12.65 -12.25 -1.26
CA THR A 201 12.72 -13.72 -1.16
C THR A 201 11.36 -14.42 -1.32
N GLN A 202 10.27 -13.66 -1.42
CA GLN A 202 8.89 -14.16 -1.33
C GLN A 202 8.21 -14.27 -2.71
N GLU A 203 8.97 -14.53 -3.79
CA GLU A 203 8.51 -14.43 -5.19
C GLU A 203 7.17 -15.13 -5.47
N ASN A 204 6.95 -16.35 -4.95
CA ASN A 204 5.67 -17.06 -5.15
C ASN A 204 4.48 -16.32 -4.51
N LEU A 205 4.64 -15.82 -3.28
CA LEU A 205 3.61 -15.05 -2.59
C LEU A 205 3.34 -13.73 -3.31
N GLN A 206 4.39 -13.06 -3.80
CA GLN A 206 4.25 -11.84 -4.58
C GLN A 206 3.47 -12.07 -5.87
N GLN A 207 3.74 -13.16 -6.59
CA GLN A 207 3.04 -13.48 -7.82
C GLN A 207 1.56 -13.79 -7.56
N ILE A 208 1.26 -14.53 -6.50
CA ILE A 208 -0.13 -14.77 -6.06
C ILE A 208 -0.82 -13.46 -5.71
N ASN A 209 -0.17 -12.62 -4.91
CA ASN A 209 -0.68 -11.32 -4.50
C ASN A 209 -0.99 -10.41 -5.70
N LYS A 210 -0.05 -10.31 -6.65
CA LYS A 210 -0.16 -9.53 -7.88
C LYS A 210 -1.31 -10.02 -8.76
N ASN A 211 -1.39 -11.33 -9.01
CA ASN A 211 -2.46 -11.91 -9.83
C ASN A 211 -3.83 -11.70 -9.20
N ALA A 212 -3.95 -11.88 -7.89
CA ALA A 212 -5.19 -11.66 -7.16
C ALA A 212 -5.63 -10.19 -7.21
N ALA A 213 -4.70 -9.25 -6.99
CA ALA A 213 -4.98 -7.82 -7.12
C ALA A 213 -5.40 -7.42 -8.54
N MET A 214 -4.74 -7.97 -9.57
CA MET A 214 -5.13 -7.74 -10.97
C MET A 214 -6.57 -8.20 -11.25
N GLU A 215 -6.97 -9.36 -10.72
CA GLU A 215 -8.33 -9.87 -10.89
C GLU A 215 -9.36 -9.04 -10.12
N VAL A 216 -9.03 -8.58 -8.90
CA VAL A 216 -9.87 -7.60 -8.17
C VAL A 216 -10.09 -6.34 -9.00
N ASN A 217 -9.03 -5.79 -9.58
CA ASN A 217 -9.11 -4.59 -10.42
C ASN A 217 -9.97 -4.83 -11.66
N ARG A 218 -9.83 -6.00 -12.30
CA ARG A 218 -10.64 -6.39 -13.46
C ARG A 218 -12.13 -6.42 -13.13
N ILE A 219 -12.49 -6.97 -11.97
CA ILE A 219 -13.87 -7.06 -11.50
C ILE A 219 -14.41 -5.68 -11.13
N ASN A 220 -13.59 -4.82 -10.53
CA ASN A 220 -13.95 -3.43 -10.25
C ASN A 220 -14.19 -2.62 -11.53
N GLU A 221 -13.42 -2.87 -12.60
CA GLU A 221 -13.71 -2.29 -13.92
C GLU A 221 -14.99 -2.83 -14.55
N GLU A 222 -15.30 -4.13 -14.39
CA GLU A 222 -16.56 -4.74 -14.83
C GLU A 222 -17.74 -4.07 -14.12
N LEU A 223 -17.65 -3.87 -12.81
CA LEU A 223 -18.66 -3.16 -12.02
C LEU A 223 -18.82 -1.71 -12.49
N ALA A 224 -17.72 -0.97 -12.67
CA ALA A 224 -17.79 0.41 -13.13
C ALA A 224 -18.52 0.52 -14.48
N LYS A 225 -18.29 -0.42 -15.41
CA LYS A 225 -18.99 -0.49 -16.70
C LYS A 225 -20.49 -0.78 -16.54
N ILE A 226 -20.87 -1.68 -15.63
CA ILE A 226 -22.27 -1.96 -15.31
C ILE A 226 -22.96 -0.70 -14.76
N ILE A 227 -22.36 -0.03 -13.78
CA ILE A 227 -22.92 1.21 -13.22
C ILE A 227 -23.03 2.31 -14.28
N LEU A 228 -22.03 2.42 -15.16
CA LEU A 228 -22.02 3.40 -16.24
C LEU A 228 -23.09 3.13 -17.31
N SER A 229 -23.56 1.89 -17.49
CA SER A 229 -24.60 1.55 -18.46
C SER A 229 -26.03 1.77 -17.94
N LEU A 230 -26.21 1.96 -16.63
CA LEU A 230 -27.54 2.22 -16.04
C LEU A 230 -28.16 3.51 -16.59
N ASP A 231 -29.47 3.48 -16.78
CA ASP A 231 -30.25 4.66 -17.16
C ASP A 231 -30.45 5.61 -15.97
N THR A 232 -30.78 6.86 -16.27
CA THR A 232 -30.92 7.92 -15.25
C THR A 232 -32.03 7.63 -14.24
N GLU A 233 -33.12 6.97 -14.63
CA GLU A 233 -34.22 6.65 -13.72
C GLU A 233 -33.77 5.63 -12.69
N THR A 234 -33.09 4.56 -13.13
CA THR A 234 -32.50 3.54 -12.26
C THR A 234 -31.46 4.14 -11.32
N VAL A 235 -30.55 4.98 -11.82
CA VAL A 235 -29.53 5.65 -10.99
C VAL A 235 -30.16 6.55 -9.93
N ASN A 236 -31.15 7.38 -10.29
CA ASN A 236 -31.81 8.26 -9.34
C ASN A 236 -32.57 7.48 -8.25
N LYS A 237 -33.30 6.42 -8.64
CA LYS A 237 -34.01 5.54 -7.69
C LYS A 237 -33.05 4.87 -6.71
N LEU A 238 -31.93 4.35 -7.21
CA LEU A 238 -30.91 3.72 -6.36
C LEU A 238 -30.20 4.74 -5.47
N ALA A 239 -29.88 5.93 -5.98
CA ALA A 239 -29.26 6.99 -5.17
C ALA A 239 -30.17 7.43 -4.02
N GLU A 240 -31.47 7.58 -4.27
CA GLU A 240 -32.46 7.88 -3.22
C GLU A 240 -32.60 6.72 -2.23
N TYR A 241 -32.72 5.49 -2.74
CA TYR A 241 -32.86 4.29 -1.90
C TYR A 241 -31.66 4.09 -0.96
N CYS A 242 -30.45 4.24 -1.49
CA CYS A 242 -29.20 4.14 -0.75
C CYS A 242 -28.86 5.41 0.05
N GLN A 243 -29.71 6.45 0.00
CA GLN A 243 -29.52 7.73 0.69
C GLN A 243 -28.18 8.41 0.34
N LEU A 244 -27.76 8.32 -0.92
CA LEU A 244 -26.52 8.92 -1.40
C LEU A 244 -26.64 10.45 -1.42
N GLN A 245 -25.49 11.13 -1.35
CA GLN A 245 -25.44 12.58 -1.49
C GLN A 245 -26.10 13.03 -2.80
N ALA A 246 -27.00 14.01 -2.70
CA ALA A 246 -27.69 14.57 -3.85
C ALA A 246 -26.69 15.25 -4.80
N VAL A 247 -26.79 14.90 -6.08
CA VAL A 247 -25.98 15.45 -7.16
C VAL A 247 -26.93 16.09 -8.19
N PRO A 248 -26.64 17.31 -8.67
CA PRO A 248 -27.48 17.96 -9.68
C PRO A 248 -27.59 17.16 -10.98
N ASP A 249 -28.69 17.33 -11.73
CA ASP A 249 -28.98 16.54 -12.94
C ASP A 249 -27.99 16.78 -14.09
N ASP A 250 -27.28 17.91 -14.09
CA ASP A 250 -26.24 18.27 -15.04
C ASP A 250 -24.90 17.53 -14.81
N PHE A 251 -24.81 16.70 -13.76
CA PHE A 251 -23.63 15.85 -13.47
C PHE A 251 -23.98 14.35 -13.47
N PRO A 252 -24.31 13.76 -14.64
CA PRO A 252 -24.69 12.36 -14.76
C PRO A 252 -23.58 11.37 -14.36
N PHE A 253 -22.30 11.68 -14.59
CA PHE A 253 -21.19 10.82 -14.18
C PHE A 253 -20.96 10.89 -12.67
N ALA A 254 -21.13 12.04 -12.02
CA ALA A 254 -21.01 12.17 -10.57
C ALA A 254 -22.07 11.34 -9.82
N LYS A 255 -23.31 11.29 -10.33
CA LYS A 255 -24.34 10.38 -9.79
C LYS A 255 -23.93 8.92 -9.87
N LYS A 256 -23.39 8.51 -11.02
CA LYS A 256 -22.91 7.15 -11.26
C LYS A 256 -21.67 6.82 -10.45
N ALA A 257 -20.77 7.79 -10.24
CA ALA A 257 -19.60 7.64 -9.38
C ALA A 257 -20.01 7.38 -7.92
N ASN A 258 -20.93 8.18 -7.37
CA ASN A 258 -21.46 7.97 -6.02
C ASN A 258 -22.03 6.55 -5.85
N LEU A 259 -22.81 6.09 -6.84
CA LEU A 259 -23.37 4.74 -6.82
C LEU A 259 -22.28 3.67 -6.94
N PHE A 260 -21.29 3.86 -7.81
CA PHE A 260 -20.16 2.95 -7.96
C PHE A 260 -19.35 2.82 -6.66
N PHE A 261 -19.01 3.93 -6.01
CA PHE A 261 -18.25 3.89 -4.76
C PHE A 261 -19.05 3.25 -3.62
N PHE A 262 -20.35 3.53 -3.55
CA PHE A 262 -21.23 2.90 -2.56
C PHE A 262 -21.39 1.39 -2.77
N LEU A 263 -21.53 0.95 -4.03
CA LEU A 263 -21.68 -0.46 -4.39
C LEU A 263 -20.35 -1.16 -4.70
N ASN A 264 -19.22 -0.50 -4.46
CA ASN A 264 -17.93 -1.15 -4.64
C ASN A 264 -17.83 -2.27 -3.58
N PRO A 265 -17.45 -3.51 -3.95
CA PRO A 265 -17.47 -4.62 -3.01
C PRO A 265 -16.60 -4.38 -1.77
N ASP A 266 -15.46 -3.70 -1.93
CA ASP A 266 -14.58 -3.32 -0.81
C ASP A 266 -15.33 -2.44 0.19
N HIS A 267 -16.03 -1.41 -0.27
CA HIS A 267 -16.78 -0.50 0.61
C HIS A 267 -18.04 -1.18 1.17
N PHE A 268 -18.86 -1.75 0.28
CA PHE A 268 -20.16 -2.31 0.62
C PHE A 268 -20.07 -3.47 1.62
N LEU A 269 -19.16 -4.42 1.40
CA LEU A 269 -19.06 -5.59 2.26
C LEU A 269 -18.40 -5.24 3.61
N ILE A 270 -17.47 -4.27 3.66
CA ILE A 270 -16.90 -3.80 4.93
C ILE A 270 -17.98 -3.16 5.80
N GLU A 271 -18.84 -2.31 5.24
CA GLU A 271 -19.89 -1.63 6.02
C GLU A 271 -21.00 -2.57 6.49
N GLN A 272 -21.36 -3.56 5.68
CA GLN A 272 -22.43 -4.51 6.01
C GLN A 272 -21.97 -5.67 6.91
N ILE A 273 -20.70 -6.09 6.80
CA ILE A 273 -20.21 -7.36 7.37
C ILE A 273 -19.12 -7.12 8.43
N GLY A 274 -18.57 -5.92 8.51
CA GLY A 274 -17.44 -5.59 9.37
C GLY A 274 -16.09 -5.98 8.73
N PRO A 275 -14.97 -5.76 9.44
CA PRO A 275 -13.63 -5.88 8.87
C PRO A 275 -13.21 -7.31 8.48
N ASP A 276 -14.06 -8.32 8.73
CA ASP A 276 -13.68 -9.73 8.68
C ASP A 276 -14.08 -10.48 7.39
N ILE A 277 -13.86 -9.83 6.24
CA ILE A 277 -14.02 -10.39 4.89
C ILE A 277 -13.25 -11.73 4.71
N MET A 278 -12.20 -11.92 5.51
CA MET A 278 -11.27 -13.05 5.47
C MET A 278 -11.94 -14.42 5.64
N THR A 279 -13.06 -14.54 6.37
CA THR A 279 -13.72 -15.85 6.61
C THR A 279 -15.01 -16.07 5.84
N PHE A 280 -15.41 -15.09 5.03
CA PHE A 280 -16.72 -15.06 4.43
C PHE A 280 -16.89 -16.06 3.28
N THR A 281 -18.11 -16.58 3.11
CA THR A 281 -18.41 -17.63 2.13
C THR A 281 -19.70 -17.40 1.34
N HIS A 282 -20.54 -16.42 1.69
CA HIS A 282 -21.90 -16.28 1.14
C HIS A 282 -22.28 -14.82 0.91
N VAL A 283 -22.24 -14.34 -0.32
CA VAL A 283 -22.68 -12.96 -0.62
C VAL A 283 -24.21 -12.85 -0.63
N GLU A 284 -24.73 -11.95 0.19
CA GLU A 284 -26.13 -11.49 0.16
C GLU A 284 -26.17 -10.01 -0.27
N ILE A 285 -27.17 -9.66 -1.07
CA ILE A 285 -27.41 -8.28 -1.53
C ILE A 285 -28.87 -7.95 -1.24
N ASP A 286 -29.12 -6.69 -0.86
CA ASP A 286 -30.48 -6.18 -0.71
C ASP A 286 -31.31 -6.48 -1.96
N PRO A 287 -32.49 -7.12 -1.82
CA PRO A 287 -33.32 -7.50 -2.96
C PRO A 287 -33.65 -6.35 -3.92
N LYS A 288 -33.87 -5.13 -3.43
CA LYS A 288 -34.19 -3.97 -4.29
C LYS A 288 -32.99 -3.51 -5.10
N ILE A 289 -31.79 -3.58 -4.52
CA ILE A 289 -30.55 -3.32 -5.25
C ILE A 289 -30.34 -4.42 -6.29
N GLY A 290 -30.53 -5.68 -5.92
CA GLY A 290 -30.40 -6.83 -6.83
C GLY A 290 -31.42 -6.83 -7.96
N GLU A 291 -32.65 -6.37 -7.73
CA GLU A 291 -33.66 -6.19 -8.78
C GLU A 291 -33.27 -5.09 -9.78
N SER A 292 -32.61 -4.03 -9.30
CA SER A 292 -32.17 -2.90 -10.12
C SER A 292 -30.85 -3.17 -10.87
N ILE A 293 -29.97 -4.00 -10.29
CA ILE A 293 -28.70 -4.42 -10.88
C ILE A 293 -28.55 -5.95 -10.71
N PRO A 294 -29.22 -6.75 -11.55
CA PRO A 294 -29.22 -8.21 -11.44
C PRO A 294 -27.82 -8.85 -11.46
N GLU A 295 -26.87 -8.23 -12.15
CA GLU A 295 -25.49 -8.68 -12.28
C GLU A 295 -24.67 -8.52 -10.99
N LEU A 296 -25.10 -7.68 -10.04
CA LEU A 296 -24.29 -7.30 -8.88
C LEU A 296 -23.93 -8.48 -7.98
N VAL A 297 -24.87 -9.42 -7.78
CA VAL A 297 -24.64 -10.63 -6.97
C VAL A 297 -23.51 -11.47 -7.59
N HIS A 298 -23.46 -11.54 -8.92
CA HIS A 298 -22.43 -12.27 -9.64
C HIS A 298 -21.07 -11.58 -9.53
N ILE A 299 -21.03 -10.25 -9.65
CA ILE A 299 -19.82 -9.44 -9.44
C ILE A 299 -19.21 -9.69 -8.06
N TYR A 300 -20.02 -9.60 -7.00
CA TYR A 300 -19.52 -9.78 -5.63
C TYR A 300 -19.04 -11.22 -5.38
N LYS A 301 -19.73 -12.22 -5.95
CA LYS A 301 -19.30 -13.63 -5.89
C LYS A 301 -17.96 -13.85 -6.59
N LYS A 302 -17.76 -13.25 -7.77
CA LYS A 302 -16.47 -13.27 -8.48
C LYS A 302 -15.37 -12.60 -7.66
N TRP A 303 -15.68 -11.45 -7.04
CA TRP A 303 -14.74 -10.61 -6.31
C TRP A 303 -14.20 -11.26 -5.03
N LEU A 304 -15.02 -12.07 -4.35
CA LEU A 304 -14.70 -12.63 -3.03
C LEU A 304 -13.43 -13.50 -3.00
N VAL A 305 -13.21 -14.34 -4.02
CA VAL A 305 -12.06 -15.27 -4.02
C VAL A 305 -10.74 -14.53 -4.25
N PRO A 306 -10.60 -13.67 -5.30
CA PRO A 306 -9.41 -12.87 -5.51
C PRO A 306 -9.05 -11.98 -4.31
N ILE A 307 -10.02 -11.28 -3.70
CA ILE A 307 -9.68 -10.41 -2.56
C ILE A 307 -9.16 -11.21 -1.35
N GLN A 308 -9.72 -12.40 -1.09
CA GLN A 308 -9.25 -13.26 -0.02
C GLN A 308 -7.84 -13.78 -0.29
N GLN A 309 -7.53 -14.11 -1.55
CA GLN A 309 -6.18 -14.50 -1.96
C GLN A 309 -5.19 -13.34 -1.83
N HIS A 310 -5.57 -12.14 -2.28
CA HIS A 310 -4.78 -10.92 -2.14
C HIS A 310 -4.45 -10.67 -0.66
N HIS A 311 -5.48 -10.63 0.20
CA HIS A 311 -5.29 -10.40 1.63
C HIS A 311 -4.45 -11.50 2.30
N ALA A 312 -4.66 -12.78 1.95
CA ALA A 312 -3.89 -13.87 2.55
C ALA A 312 -2.41 -13.79 2.18
N ALA A 313 -2.10 -13.62 0.89
CA ALA A 313 -0.73 -13.51 0.41
C ALA A 313 -0.03 -12.29 1.01
N PHE A 314 -0.69 -11.12 0.97
CA PHE A 314 -0.18 -9.89 1.59
C PHE A 314 0.10 -10.07 3.09
N THR A 315 -0.87 -10.60 3.85
CA THR A 315 -0.71 -10.81 5.29
C THR A 315 0.44 -11.77 5.62
N ALA A 316 0.62 -12.83 4.83
CA ALA A 316 1.75 -13.75 5.00
C ALA A 316 3.10 -13.08 4.68
N MET A 317 3.18 -12.28 3.61
CA MET A 317 4.39 -11.55 3.23
C MET A 317 4.83 -10.55 4.30
N GLU A 318 3.91 -9.67 4.73
CA GLU A 318 4.16 -8.66 5.78
C GLU A 318 4.51 -9.33 7.11
N GLY A 319 3.81 -10.42 7.44
CA GLY A 319 4.04 -11.18 8.67
C GLY A 319 5.42 -11.83 8.74
N MET A 320 5.88 -12.42 7.62
CA MET A 320 7.22 -12.97 7.50
C MET A 320 8.29 -11.89 7.62
N ALA A 321 8.09 -10.74 6.96
CA ALA A 321 9.02 -9.63 6.98
C ALA A 321 9.13 -9.03 8.39
N ASP A 322 8.02 -8.68 9.03
CA ASP A 322 8.00 -8.09 10.38
C ASP A 322 8.59 -9.06 11.43
N PHE A 323 8.24 -10.35 11.36
CA PHE A 323 8.82 -11.35 12.25
C PHE A 323 10.34 -11.46 12.08
N ALA A 324 10.83 -11.45 10.84
CA ALA A 324 12.26 -11.55 10.58
C ALA A 324 13.03 -10.27 10.93
N VAL A 325 12.50 -9.09 10.60
CA VAL A 325 13.07 -7.79 10.99
C VAL A 325 13.25 -7.71 12.50
N GLU A 326 12.20 -8.02 13.28
CA GLU A 326 12.28 -7.98 14.74
C GLU A 326 13.38 -8.92 15.26
N ASN A 327 13.48 -10.15 14.73
CA ASN A 327 14.45 -11.12 15.24
C ASN A 327 15.89 -10.83 14.81
N ILE A 328 16.10 -10.30 13.61
CA ILE A 328 17.43 -10.00 13.06
C ILE A 328 17.99 -8.71 13.67
N LEU A 329 17.15 -7.70 13.92
CA LEU A 329 17.56 -6.40 14.46
C LEU A 329 17.32 -6.22 15.97
N LYS A 330 16.83 -7.25 16.69
CA LYS A 330 16.49 -7.15 18.13
C LYS A 330 17.58 -6.51 18.99
N ASP A 331 18.86 -6.80 18.70
CA ASP A 331 20.01 -6.34 19.46
C ASP A 331 20.75 -5.18 18.75
N ASP A 332 20.24 -4.68 17.62
CA ASP A 332 20.82 -3.56 16.87
C ASP A 332 20.45 -2.22 17.54
N GLN A 333 21.47 -1.50 18.03
CA GLN A 333 21.28 -0.28 18.79
C GLN A 333 20.64 0.85 17.97
N ASP A 334 20.93 0.93 16.67
CA ASP A 334 20.35 1.93 15.78
C ASP A 334 18.86 1.65 15.57
N PHE A 335 18.50 0.38 15.38
CA PHE A 335 17.10 -0.04 15.32
C PHE A 335 16.35 0.28 16.62
N GLN A 336 16.93 0.02 17.80
CA GLN A 336 16.30 0.41 19.07
C GLN A 336 16.12 1.92 19.20
N ASN A 337 17.08 2.70 18.73
CA ASN A 337 16.99 4.17 18.70
C ASN A 337 15.96 4.67 17.68
N TYR A 338 15.79 3.96 16.56
CA TYR A 338 14.72 4.22 15.59
C TYR A 338 13.35 4.06 16.24
N LEU A 339 13.11 2.93 16.90
CA LEU A 339 11.87 2.67 17.64
C LEU A 339 11.56 3.78 18.65
N ALA A 340 12.58 4.26 19.38
CA ALA A 340 12.40 5.30 20.39
C ALA A 340 12.25 6.73 19.83
N THR A 341 12.75 7.00 18.62
CA THR A 341 12.89 8.36 18.08
C THR A 341 11.86 8.67 16.98
N PHE A 342 11.50 7.66 16.18
CA PHE A 342 10.69 7.84 14.98
C PHE A 342 9.39 7.02 14.97
N MET A 343 9.29 5.96 15.77
CA MET A 343 8.08 5.14 15.79
C MET A 343 7.01 5.74 16.70
N GLY A 344 6.02 6.40 16.09
CA GLY A 344 4.77 6.77 16.73
C GLY A 344 3.75 5.62 16.70
N THR A 345 2.82 5.59 17.64
CA THR A 345 1.72 4.61 17.71
C THR A 345 0.66 4.91 16.63
N ASP A 346 0.95 4.58 15.38
CA ASP A 346 -0.14 4.37 14.40
C ASP A 346 -0.94 3.13 14.86
N ILE A 347 -2.24 3.06 14.59
CA ILE A 347 -3.15 1.92 14.84
C ILE A 347 -4.04 1.78 13.60
N SER A 348 -3.43 1.58 12.44
CA SER A 348 -4.14 1.45 11.16
C SER A 348 -4.51 0.00 10.86
N SER A 349 -5.49 -0.22 9.96
CA SER A 349 -5.88 -1.57 9.50
C SER A 349 -4.72 -2.34 8.83
N TYR A 350 -3.73 -1.62 8.29
CA TYR A 350 -2.47 -2.18 7.81
C TYR A 350 -1.67 -2.82 8.96
N GLN A 351 -1.55 -2.15 10.10
CA GLN A 351 -0.88 -2.73 11.26
C GLN A 351 -1.59 -3.95 11.85
N VAL A 352 -2.93 -3.96 11.85
CA VAL A 352 -3.71 -5.12 12.31
C VAL A 352 -3.42 -6.36 11.45
N ARG A 353 -3.24 -6.19 10.14
CA ARG A 353 -2.83 -7.29 9.25
C ARG A 353 -1.38 -7.69 9.48
N LYS A 354 -0.48 -6.72 9.62
CA LYS A 354 0.94 -6.97 9.90
C LYS A 354 1.12 -7.77 11.20
N SER A 355 0.38 -7.41 12.26
CA SER A 355 0.39 -8.14 13.53
C SER A 355 -0.20 -9.55 13.41
N LEU A 356 -1.34 -9.74 12.72
CA LEU A 356 -1.91 -11.07 12.46
C LEU A 356 -0.92 -11.98 11.72
N GLY A 357 -0.33 -11.49 10.63
CA GLY A 357 0.64 -12.25 9.84
C GLY A 357 1.89 -12.62 10.65
N LYS A 358 2.35 -11.70 11.50
CA LYS A 358 3.50 -11.92 12.37
C LYS A 358 3.23 -12.94 13.46
N ASP A 359 2.08 -12.86 14.13
CA ASP A 359 1.66 -13.84 15.13
C ASP A 359 1.51 -15.23 14.51
N PHE A 360 0.92 -15.32 13.32
CA PHE A 360 0.88 -16.55 12.53
C PHE A 360 2.28 -17.09 12.24
N THR A 361 3.17 -16.24 11.69
CA THR A 361 4.55 -16.63 11.34
C THR A 361 5.30 -17.14 12.57
N LYS A 362 5.16 -16.45 13.71
CA LYS A 362 5.75 -16.85 14.99
C LYS A 362 5.23 -18.21 15.46
N ALA A 363 3.92 -18.45 15.38
CA ALA A 363 3.32 -19.72 15.78
C ALA A 363 3.83 -20.89 14.92
N VAL A 364 3.97 -20.69 13.60
CA VAL A 364 4.53 -21.70 12.69
C VAL A 364 6.03 -21.89 12.94
N TYR A 365 6.77 -20.80 13.17
CA TYR A 365 8.21 -20.83 13.47
C TYR A 365 8.55 -21.61 14.73
N GLN A 366 7.73 -21.52 15.78
CA GLN A 366 7.91 -22.33 16.99
C GLN A 366 7.85 -23.85 16.74
N LYS A 367 7.20 -24.29 15.65
CA LYS A 367 7.04 -25.71 15.30
C LYS A 367 8.00 -26.17 14.21
N LEU A 368 8.22 -25.35 13.18
CA LEU A 368 9.00 -25.72 12.00
C LEU A 368 10.40 -25.11 11.98
N GLY A 369 10.72 -24.16 12.86
CA GLY A 369 11.99 -23.44 12.88
C GLY A 369 12.27 -22.75 11.54
N LYS A 370 13.52 -22.81 11.06
CA LYS A 370 13.95 -22.19 9.79
C LYS A 370 13.14 -22.67 8.57
N ASN A 371 12.56 -23.87 8.60
CA ASN A 371 11.74 -24.38 7.50
C ASN A 371 10.43 -23.60 7.29
N THR A 372 10.02 -22.76 8.26
CA THR A 372 8.79 -21.96 8.22
C THR A 372 8.69 -21.11 6.97
N PHE A 373 9.72 -20.32 6.67
CA PHE A 373 9.69 -19.37 5.57
C PHE A 373 9.56 -20.09 4.23
N LYS A 374 10.38 -21.13 4.03
CA LYS A 374 10.32 -21.98 2.85
C LYS A 374 8.93 -22.61 2.69
N LYS A 375 8.34 -23.15 3.77
CA LYS A 375 7.00 -23.75 3.73
C LYS A 375 5.90 -22.74 3.44
N MET A 376 5.94 -21.56 4.05
CA MET A 376 4.97 -20.49 3.78
C MET A 376 5.05 -19.98 2.33
N ILE A 377 6.25 -19.96 1.73
CA ILE A 377 6.41 -19.59 0.32
C ILE A 377 5.92 -20.73 -0.59
N GLU A 378 6.30 -21.97 -0.34
CA GLU A 378 5.92 -23.14 -1.18
C GLU A 378 4.43 -23.47 -1.08
N VAL A 379 3.86 -23.37 0.11
CA VAL A 379 2.44 -23.62 0.40
C VAL A 379 1.89 -22.45 1.21
N PRO A 380 1.49 -21.35 0.55
CA PRO A 380 0.91 -20.18 1.21
C PRO A 380 -0.29 -20.51 2.11
N PRO A 381 -0.42 -19.84 3.27
CA PRO A 381 -1.61 -19.97 4.09
C PRO A 381 -2.79 -19.26 3.42
N ASN A 382 -3.99 -19.79 3.61
CA ASN A 382 -5.23 -19.07 3.29
C ASN A 382 -5.67 -18.19 4.47
N THR A 383 -6.72 -17.41 4.25
CA THR A 383 -7.27 -16.47 5.24
C THR A 383 -7.74 -17.12 6.56
N ARG A 384 -8.23 -18.37 6.52
CA ARG A 384 -8.66 -19.12 7.72
C ARG A 384 -7.46 -19.62 8.51
N GLU A 385 -6.48 -20.15 7.79
CA GLU A 385 -5.21 -20.63 8.35
C GLU A 385 -4.41 -19.51 9.02
N LEU A 386 -4.44 -18.30 8.47
CA LEU A 386 -3.82 -17.12 9.09
C LEU A 386 -4.41 -16.78 10.47
N LYS A 387 -5.70 -17.06 10.69
CA LYS A 387 -6.36 -16.85 11.99
C LYS A 387 -6.20 -18.02 12.96
N ASP A 388 -6.10 -19.23 12.42
CA ASP A 388 -5.86 -20.45 13.19
C ASP A 388 -4.62 -21.17 12.64
N PRO A 389 -3.42 -20.82 13.14
CA PRO A 389 -2.17 -21.43 12.70
C PRO A 389 -2.14 -22.95 12.84
N GLN A 390 -2.96 -23.54 13.71
CA GLN A 390 -3.01 -24.99 13.87
C GLN A 390 -3.56 -25.69 12.62
N LEU A 391 -4.50 -25.05 11.90
CA LEU A 391 -4.99 -25.58 10.62
C LEU A 391 -3.86 -25.69 9.59
N TYR A 392 -3.00 -24.67 9.52
CA TYR A 392 -1.85 -24.67 8.64
C TYR A 392 -0.84 -25.77 9.04
N LEU A 393 -0.52 -25.88 10.32
CA LEU A 393 0.42 -26.88 10.83
C LEU A 393 -0.06 -28.32 10.59
N ASN A 394 -1.37 -28.56 10.73
CA ASN A 394 -1.98 -29.85 10.40
C ASN A 394 -1.82 -30.17 8.90
N LYS A 395 -2.02 -29.17 8.02
CA LYS A 395 -1.79 -29.30 6.58
C LYS A 395 -0.34 -29.61 6.25
N MET A 396 0.63 -29.09 7.01
CA MET A 396 2.07 -29.31 6.81
C MET A 396 2.59 -30.64 7.38
N SER A 397 1.79 -31.32 8.21
CA SER A 397 2.13 -32.61 8.82
C SER A 397 1.67 -33.82 7.98
N LEU A 398 0.95 -33.55 6.89
CA LEU A 398 0.56 -34.48 5.84
C LEU A 398 1.56 -34.39 4.68
#